data_AF-A0A512HHS6-F1
#
_entry.id   AF-A0A512HHS6-F1
#
_cell.length_a   1.000
_cell.length_b   1.000
_cell.length_c   1.000
_cell.angle_alpha   90.00
_cell.angle_beta   90.00
_cell.angle_gamma   90.00
#
_symmetry.space_group_name_H-M   'P 1'
#
loop_
_entity.id
_entity.type
_entity.pdbx_description
1 polymer ?
#
loop_
_entity_poly.entity_id
_entity_poly.type
_entity_poly.pdbx_seq_one_letter_code
_entity_poly.pdbx_strand_id
1 'polypeptide(L)'
;MTEKLGIMVCGHGSRNQNAAREFAIIAEALRARNPDMPVEYGYLEFCNPVISSGLDKLRAKGVTRVLAVPGMLFAAGHAKNDIPSVLNTYQAQNPGMVINYGRELGIDLKMIRAAGERIQQAVDEANETLGFVDKHDTLLMVVGRGSSDPDANSNASKVMRMLWEGMGFGWGETCYSGVTFPLVEPGLTHAAKLGYKRIIVFPYFLFTGVLVKRIYSYTDEVAARHPEIQFVKASYLNDHPLVLDAFQDRVKEIIDGAAVMNCQMCKYREQVLGFEADIGQPQESHHHHVEGIGGGLENCPCKGDCDASCRDPEFCKEHGLPWTPVHSHAEPHDLEPAFDYGASTTLGGKYGHLMNAAPDAELEAVMNAPSSGKPHLHEHGPNCGCGHHHDHGHGAHDHHEHDHGHGHPHDHGHDHHHAPYPHADHPLGPKSMQKK
;
A
#
# COMPACT_ATOMS: atom_id res chain seq x y z
N MET A 1 -13.45 39.35 -3.05
CA MET A 1 -14.35 38.43 -3.79
C MET A 1 -14.96 37.49 -2.78
N THR A 2 -16.25 37.20 -2.88
CA THR A 2 -16.90 36.18 -2.05
C THR A 2 -16.28 34.82 -2.37
N GLU A 3 -15.96 34.04 -1.33
CA GLU A 3 -15.34 32.73 -1.51
C GLU A 3 -16.29 31.80 -2.30
N LYS A 4 -15.77 31.17 -3.36
CA LYS A 4 -16.46 30.14 -4.11
C LYS A 4 -15.60 28.89 -4.17
N LEU A 5 -16.10 27.81 -3.57
CA LEU A 5 -15.43 26.51 -3.54
C LEU A 5 -15.61 25.74 -4.85
N GLY A 6 -14.62 24.94 -5.22
CA GLY A 6 -14.71 23.94 -6.28
C GLY A 6 -13.83 22.74 -5.97
N ILE A 7 -14.19 21.57 -6.47
CA ILE A 7 -13.46 20.31 -6.22
C ILE A 7 -12.68 19.95 -7.48
N MET A 8 -11.39 19.65 -7.31
CA MET A 8 -10.53 19.11 -8.36
C MET A 8 -10.09 17.70 -7.98
N VAL A 9 -10.57 16.69 -8.70
CA VAL A 9 -10.13 15.29 -8.49
C VAL A 9 -8.87 15.04 -9.32
N CYS A 10 -7.74 14.82 -8.64
CA CYS A 10 -6.43 14.66 -9.27
C CYS A 10 -6.11 13.17 -9.45
N GLY A 11 -6.20 12.69 -10.69
CA GLY A 11 -5.86 11.32 -11.05
C GLY A 11 -4.40 11.17 -11.44
N HIS A 12 -3.86 9.98 -11.28
CA HIS A 12 -2.56 9.62 -11.85
C HIS A 12 -2.60 9.68 -13.38
N GLY A 13 -3.59 9.00 -13.97
CA GLY A 13 -3.69 8.79 -15.40
C GLY A 13 -3.28 7.39 -15.81
N SER A 14 -3.83 6.93 -16.93
CA SER A 14 -3.63 5.57 -17.43
C SER A 14 -3.62 5.57 -18.95
N ARG A 15 -2.80 4.68 -19.52
CA ARG A 15 -2.86 4.36 -20.94
C ARG A 15 -4.09 3.52 -21.30
N ASN A 16 -4.72 2.86 -20.33
CA ASN A 16 -5.95 2.11 -20.51
C ASN A 16 -7.15 3.08 -20.41
N GLN A 17 -7.95 3.15 -21.48
CA GLN A 17 -9.08 4.08 -21.57
C GLN A 17 -10.23 3.66 -20.64
N ASN A 18 -10.38 2.37 -20.32
CA ASN A 18 -11.35 1.91 -19.32
C ASN A 18 -11.00 2.43 -17.94
N ALA A 19 -9.73 2.35 -17.55
CA ALA A 19 -9.25 2.90 -16.29
C ALA A 19 -9.50 4.43 -16.19
N ALA A 20 -9.30 5.16 -17.30
CA ALA A 20 -9.63 6.58 -17.36
C ALA A 20 -11.15 6.83 -17.25
N ARG A 21 -11.99 5.97 -17.82
CA ARG A 21 -13.45 6.06 -17.67
C ARG A 21 -13.90 5.77 -16.25
N GLU A 22 -13.36 4.71 -15.61
CA GLU A 22 -13.66 4.39 -14.21
C GLU A 22 -13.25 5.53 -13.27
N PHE A 23 -12.14 6.22 -13.54
CA PHE A 23 -11.75 7.40 -12.76
C PHE A 23 -12.76 8.54 -12.87
N ALA A 24 -13.30 8.79 -14.08
CA ALA A 24 -14.29 9.83 -14.29
C ALA A 24 -15.59 9.60 -13.48
N ILE A 25 -15.95 8.33 -13.21
CA ILE A 25 -17.11 7.97 -12.38
C ILE A 25 -16.97 8.55 -10.96
N ILE A 26 -15.76 8.63 -10.40
CA ILE A 26 -15.55 9.24 -9.08
C ILE A 26 -15.91 10.73 -9.11
N ALA A 27 -15.51 11.43 -10.16
CA ALA A 27 -15.81 12.85 -10.31
C ALA A 27 -17.32 13.08 -10.49
N GLU A 28 -18.02 12.19 -11.20
CA GLU A 28 -19.48 12.22 -11.33
C GLU A 28 -20.18 11.95 -9.99
N ALA A 29 -19.72 10.95 -9.24
CA ALA A 29 -20.24 10.64 -7.92
C ALA A 29 -20.02 11.79 -6.92
N LEU A 30 -18.84 12.42 -6.95
CA LEU A 30 -18.57 13.61 -6.14
C LEU A 30 -19.43 14.81 -6.58
N ARG A 31 -19.66 14.99 -7.88
CA ARG A 31 -20.58 16.03 -8.38
C ARG A 31 -22.00 15.82 -7.85
N ALA A 32 -22.48 14.58 -7.85
CA ALA A 32 -23.81 14.24 -7.33
C ALA A 32 -23.92 14.51 -5.82
N ARG A 33 -22.86 14.27 -5.05
CA ARG A 33 -22.81 14.55 -3.60
C ARG A 33 -22.63 16.02 -3.25
N ASN A 34 -22.16 16.85 -4.17
CA ASN A 34 -21.79 18.24 -3.93
C ASN A 34 -22.44 19.17 -4.98
N PRO A 35 -23.80 19.27 -5.03
CA PRO A 35 -24.51 19.98 -6.09
C PRO A 35 -24.18 21.48 -6.17
N ASP A 36 -23.80 22.09 -5.05
CA ASP A 36 -23.49 23.52 -4.95
C ASP A 36 -22.03 23.85 -5.29
N MET A 37 -21.17 22.85 -5.49
CA MET A 37 -19.76 23.03 -5.81
C MET A 37 -19.44 22.53 -7.22
N PRO A 38 -18.82 23.35 -8.10
CA PRO A 38 -18.25 22.86 -9.34
C PRO A 38 -17.22 21.76 -9.07
N VAL A 39 -17.42 20.59 -9.68
CA VAL A 39 -16.46 19.47 -9.65
C VAL A 39 -15.83 19.33 -11.02
N GLU A 40 -14.51 19.19 -11.07
CA GLU A 40 -13.74 18.84 -12.27
C GLU A 40 -12.72 17.75 -11.91
N TYR A 41 -12.16 17.10 -12.93
CA TYR A 41 -11.11 16.11 -12.76
C TYR A 41 -10.04 16.28 -13.84
N GLY A 42 -8.88 15.70 -13.58
CA GLY A 42 -7.79 15.67 -14.55
C GLY A 42 -6.68 14.74 -14.10
N TYR A 43 -5.81 14.40 -15.04
CA TYR A 43 -4.74 13.43 -14.85
C TYR A 43 -3.38 14.11 -14.82
N LEU A 44 -2.47 13.53 -14.03
CA LEU A 44 -1.07 13.93 -13.99
C LEU A 44 -0.36 13.53 -15.30
N GLU A 45 -0.63 12.34 -15.82
CA GLU A 45 0.06 11.80 -17.00
C GLU A 45 -0.83 10.96 -17.93
N PHE A 46 -0.30 10.65 -19.12
CA PHE A 46 -0.85 9.78 -20.16
C PHE A 46 -2.16 10.23 -20.80
N CYS A 47 -3.24 10.45 -20.05
CA CYS A 47 -4.56 10.71 -20.61
C CYS A 47 -5.03 12.14 -20.37
N ASN A 48 -5.99 12.57 -21.20
CA ASN A 48 -6.65 13.87 -21.09
C ASN A 48 -8.03 13.70 -20.42
N PRO A 49 -8.54 14.72 -19.71
CA PRO A 49 -7.93 16.05 -19.51
C PRO A 49 -6.78 16.03 -18.50
N VAL A 50 -5.76 16.86 -18.71
CA VAL A 50 -4.70 17.10 -17.73
C VAL A 50 -5.22 17.94 -16.55
N ILE A 51 -4.56 17.88 -15.39
CA ILE A 51 -4.97 18.60 -14.17
C ILE A 51 -5.18 20.10 -14.43
N SER A 52 -4.26 20.74 -15.17
CA SER A 52 -4.35 22.17 -15.51
C SER A 52 -5.62 22.54 -16.27
N SER A 53 -6.09 21.67 -17.17
CA SER A 53 -7.34 21.88 -17.91
C SER A 53 -8.58 21.83 -17.00
N GLY A 54 -8.57 20.97 -15.98
CA GLY A 54 -9.63 20.94 -14.96
C GLY A 54 -9.64 22.21 -14.12
N LEU A 55 -8.46 22.69 -13.72
CA LEU A 55 -8.31 23.95 -12.97
C LEU A 55 -8.79 25.16 -13.78
N ASP A 56 -8.49 25.22 -15.08
CA ASP A 56 -9.00 26.29 -15.95
C ASP A 56 -10.53 26.32 -16.02
N LYS A 57 -11.19 25.16 -16.08
CA LYS A 57 -12.65 25.07 -16.05
C LYS A 57 -13.23 25.55 -14.71
N LEU A 58 -12.60 25.21 -13.59
CA LEU A 58 -13.01 25.70 -12.26
C LEU A 58 -12.85 27.23 -12.19
N ARG A 59 -11.71 27.75 -12.63
CA ARG A 59 -11.44 29.19 -12.68
C ARG A 59 -12.43 29.94 -13.57
N ALA A 60 -12.76 29.40 -14.75
CA ALA A 60 -13.77 29.98 -15.64
C ALA A 60 -15.18 30.02 -15.01
N LYS A 61 -15.48 29.13 -14.06
CA LYS A 61 -16.72 29.14 -13.27
C LYS A 61 -16.66 30.10 -12.07
N GLY A 62 -15.58 30.87 -11.92
CA GLY A 62 -15.36 31.83 -10.84
C GLY A 62 -15.00 31.19 -9.49
N VAL A 63 -14.50 29.96 -9.49
CA VAL A 63 -13.98 29.31 -8.27
C VAL A 63 -12.76 30.09 -7.78
N THR A 64 -12.77 30.48 -6.51
CA THR A 64 -11.66 31.21 -5.86
C THR A 64 -10.87 30.32 -4.91
N ARG A 65 -11.42 29.17 -4.50
CA ARG A 65 -10.74 28.19 -3.66
C ARG A 65 -11.02 26.77 -4.16
N VAL A 66 -9.96 26.05 -4.51
CA VAL A 66 -10.00 24.68 -5.03
C VAL A 66 -9.65 23.69 -3.92
N LEU A 67 -10.49 22.68 -3.76
CA LEU A 67 -10.28 21.50 -2.92
C LEU A 67 -9.70 20.39 -3.83
N ALA A 68 -8.38 20.27 -3.87
CA ALA A 68 -7.69 19.31 -4.71
C ALA A 68 -7.59 17.96 -3.99
N VAL A 69 -8.34 16.96 -4.46
CA VAL A 69 -8.44 15.63 -3.86
C VAL A 69 -7.63 14.63 -4.68
N PRO A 70 -6.54 14.05 -4.15
CA PRO A 70 -5.78 13.05 -4.87
C PRO A 70 -6.52 11.71 -4.93
N GLY A 71 -6.73 11.19 -6.14
CA GLY A 71 -7.25 9.85 -6.39
C GLY A 71 -6.19 8.77 -6.24
N MET A 72 -5.56 8.72 -5.07
CA MET A 72 -4.45 7.82 -4.74
C MET A 72 -4.78 7.01 -3.49
N LEU A 73 -4.35 5.74 -3.46
CA LEU A 73 -4.52 4.88 -2.28
C LEU A 73 -3.50 5.22 -1.19
N PHE A 74 -2.23 5.35 -1.53
CA PHE A 74 -1.14 5.60 -0.58
C PHE A 74 -0.26 6.77 -1.03
N ALA A 75 0.34 7.46 -0.05
CA ALA A 75 1.22 8.57 -0.30
C ALA A 75 2.61 8.07 -0.73
N ALA A 76 2.99 8.35 -1.96
CA ALA A 76 4.32 8.11 -2.54
C ALA A 76 4.71 9.31 -3.43
N GLY A 77 5.67 9.14 -4.36
CA GLY A 77 6.16 10.20 -5.25
C GLY A 77 5.06 11.09 -5.86
N HIS A 78 4.01 10.50 -6.44
CA HIS A 78 2.93 11.27 -7.08
C HIS A 78 2.16 12.16 -6.10
N ALA A 79 1.79 11.62 -4.95
CA ALA A 79 1.01 12.35 -3.96
C ALA A 79 1.86 13.34 -3.17
N LYS A 80 3.16 13.04 -2.96
CA LYS A 80 4.10 13.82 -2.14
C LYS A 80 4.84 14.91 -2.96
N ASN A 81 5.07 14.69 -4.25
CA ASN A 81 5.89 15.57 -5.11
C ASN A 81 5.16 16.02 -6.38
N ASP A 82 4.77 15.09 -7.27
CA ASP A 82 4.38 15.46 -8.64
C ASP A 82 3.09 16.30 -8.68
N ILE A 83 2.00 15.84 -8.05
CA ILE A 83 0.73 16.58 -8.00
C ILE A 83 0.90 17.91 -7.26
N PRO A 84 1.50 17.96 -6.04
CA PRO A 84 1.80 19.22 -5.38
C PRO A 84 2.58 20.21 -6.27
N SER A 85 3.57 19.74 -7.04
CA SER A 85 4.36 20.59 -7.94
C SER A 85 3.49 21.23 -9.04
N VAL A 86 2.62 20.44 -9.69
CA VAL A 86 1.67 20.94 -10.70
C VAL A 86 0.69 21.95 -10.08
N LEU A 87 0.11 21.63 -8.93
CA LEU A 87 -0.86 22.50 -8.25
C LEU A 87 -0.23 23.82 -7.78
N ASN A 88 0.96 23.76 -7.17
CA ASN A 88 1.68 24.94 -6.69
C ASN A 88 2.10 25.85 -7.84
N THR A 89 2.54 25.27 -8.96
CA THR A 89 2.88 26.02 -10.18
C THR A 89 1.66 26.72 -10.74
N TYR A 90 0.52 26.02 -10.85
CA TYR A 90 -0.72 26.62 -11.34
C TYR A 90 -1.21 27.75 -10.42
N GLN A 91 -1.15 27.57 -9.09
CA GLN A 91 -1.51 28.60 -8.12
C GLN A 91 -0.63 29.84 -8.24
N ALA A 92 0.69 29.67 -8.39
CA ALA A 92 1.63 30.78 -8.55
C ALA A 92 1.32 31.64 -9.80
N GLN A 93 0.82 31.01 -10.86
CA GLN A 93 0.39 31.68 -12.10
C GLN A 93 -1.00 32.32 -11.98
N ASN A 94 -1.78 32.00 -10.93
CA ASN A 94 -3.17 32.45 -10.74
C ASN A 94 -3.41 32.98 -9.31
N PRO A 95 -2.89 34.16 -8.94
CA PRO A 95 -2.92 34.66 -7.55
C PRO A 95 -4.31 34.88 -6.94
N GLY A 96 -5.35 34.95 -7.77
CA GLY A 96 -6.75 35.08 -7.32
C GLY A 96 -7.41 33.76 -6.90
N MET A 97 -6.70 32.63 -7.00
CA MET A 97 -7.20 31.30 -6.71
C MET A 97 -6.31 30.61 -5.69
N VAL A 98 -6.91 30.15 -4.59
CA VAL A 98 -6.25 29.32 -3.58
C VAL A 98 -6.50 27.85 -3.89
N ILE A 99 -5.50 27.00 -3.77
CA ILE A 99 -5.58 25.56 -3.96
C ILE A 99 -5.16 24.90 -2.66
N ASN A 100 -6.09 24.19 -2.02
CA ASN A 100 -5.81 23.36 -0.87
C ASN A 100 -5.78 21.90 -1.29
N TYR A 101 -4.64 21.26 -1.08
CA TYR A 101 -4.42 19.86 -1.43
C TYR A 101 -4.73 18.96 -0.24
N GLY A 102 -5.58 17.96 -0.47
CA GLY A 102 -5.95 16.96 0.53
C GLY A 102 -4.96 15.81 0.62
N ARG A 103 -5.13 14.99 1.66
CA ARG A 103 -4.45 13.70 1.75
C ARG A 103 -5.09 12.64 0.85
N GLU A 104 -4.32 11.61 0.54
CA GLU A 104 -4.74 10.38 -0.11
C GLU A 104 -5.80 9.61 0.70
N LEU A 105 -6.42 8.59 0.09
CA LEU A 105 -7.42 7.76 0.79
C LEU A 105 -6.81 7.08 2.03
N GLY A 106 -5.59 6.56 1.89
CA GLY A 106 -4.76 6.07 2.98
C GLY A 106 -5.36 4.85 3.68
N ILE A 107 -5.00 4.69 4.95
CA ILE A 107 -5.58 3.68 5.84
C ILE A 107 -6.87 4.23 6.41
N ASP A 108 -8.00 3.72 5.92
CA ASP A 108 -9.34 4.13 6.33
C ASP A 108 -10.24 2.89 6.48
N LEU A 109 -11.03 2.84 7.55
CA LEU A 109 -11.92 1.70 7.81
C LEU A 109 -12.97 1.50 6.70
N LYS A 110 -13.37 2.56 5.99
CA LYS A 110 -14.25 2.44 4.81
C LYS A 110 -13.57 1.69 3.68
N MET A 111 -12.28 1.94 3.48
CA MET A 111 -11.47 1.25 2.47
C MET A 111 -11.23 -0.21 2.84
N ILE A 112 -10.96 -0.50 4.14
CA ILE A 112 -10.83 -1.88 4.63
C ILE A 112 -12.15 -2.64 4.47
N ARG A 113 -13.30 -2.02 4.80
CA ARG A 113 -14.62 -2.64 4.60
C ARG A 113 -14.92 -2.89 3.12
N ALA A 114 -14.65 -1.92 2.26
CA ALA A 114 -14.81 -2.10 0.82
C ALA A 114 -13.99 -3.27 0.27
N ALA A 115 -12.72 -3.36 0.69
CA ALA A 115 -11.86 -4.50 0.35
C ALA A 115 -12.41 -5.82 0.90
N GLY A 116 -12.85 -5.83 2.17
CA GLY A 116 -13.46 -7.00 2.80
C GLY A 116 -14.71 -7.48 2.08
N GLU A 117 -15.57 -6.59 1.61
CA GLU A 117 -16.77 -6.92 0.83
C GLU A 117 -16.39 -7.55 -0.53
N ARG A 118 -15.39 -7.01 -1.24
CA ARG A 118 -14.89 -7.60 -2.50
C ARG A 118 -14.28 -8.99 -2.29
N ILE A 119 -13.51 -9.17 -1.23
CA ILE A 119 -12.89 -10.45 -0.88
C ILE A 119 -13.97 -11.46 -0.48
N GLN A 120 -14.94 -11.05 0.34
CA GLN A 120 -16.01 -11.92 0.80
C GLN A 120 -16.87 -12.38 -0.38
N GLN A 121 -17.20 -11.49 -1.33
CA GLN A 121 -17.87 -11.86 -2.57
C GLN A 121 -17.10 -12.97 -3.32
N ALA A 122 -15.78 -12.83 -3.47
CA ALA A 122 -14.96 -13.83 -4.14
C ALA A 122 -14.91 -15.18 -3.38
N VAL A 123 -14.91 -15.14 -2.04
CA VAL A 123 -14.98 -16.34 -1.19
C VAL A 123 -16.32 -17.05 -1.37
N ASP A 124 -17.42 -16.31 -1.38
CA ASP A 124 -18.76 -16.86 -1.50
C ASP A 124 -18.97 -17.48 -2.89
N GLU A 125 -18.62 -16.76 -3.95
CA GLU A 125 -18.67 -17.26 -5.33
C GLU A 125 -17.79 -18.51 -5.51
N ALA A 126 -16.59 -18.54 -4.93
CA ALA A 126 -15.72 -19.71 -4.98
C ALA A 126 -16.28 -20.90 -4.18
N ASN A 127 -16.93 -20.66 -3.04
CA ASN A 127 -17.59 -21.72 -2.28
C ASN A 127 -18.76 -22.33 -3.04
N GLU A 128 -19.53 -21.50 -3.75
CA GLU A 128 -20.64 -21.95 -4.58
C GLU A 128 -20.17 -22.75 -5.81
N THR A 129 -19.08 -22.32 -6.45
CA THR A 129 -18.66 -22.87 -7.75
C THR A 129 -17.56 -23.94 -7.68
N LEU A 130 -16.67 -23.86 -6.68
CA LEU A 130 -15.49 -24.73 -6.53
C LEU A 130 -15.57 -25.61 -5.27
N GLY A 131 -16.65 -25.50 -4.50
CA GLY A 131 -16.87 -26.22 -3.24
C GLY A 131 -16.37 -25.44 -2.01
N PHE A 132 -16.92 -25.80 -0.85
CA PHE A 132 -16.61 -25.10 0.40
C PHE A 132 -15.17 -25.33 0.86
N VAL A 133 -14.47 -24.25 1.19
CA VAL A 133 -13.17 -24.26 1.89
C VAL A 133 -13.24 -23.27 3.05
N ASP A 134 -12.87 -23.73 4.24
CA ASP A 134 -12.83 -22.88 5.44
C ASP A 134 -11.80 -21.75 5.26
N LYS A 135 -12.06 -20.58 5.84
CA LYS A 135 -11.13 -19.44 5.78
C LYS A 135 -9.81 -19.78 6.46
N HIS A 136 -9.80 -20.60 7.51
CA HIS A 136 -8.58 -21.08 8.16
C HIS A 136 -7.73 -21.96 7.22
N ASP A 137 -8.33 -22.61 6.23
CA ASP A 137 -7.64 -23.38 5.18
C ASP A 137 -7.35 -22.54 3.92
N THR A 138 -7.59 -21.23 3.99
CA THR A 138 -7.44 -20.28 2.88
C THR A 138 -6.41 -19.21 3.20
N LEU A 139 -5.55 -18.89 2.24
CA LEU A 139 -4.60 -17.78 2.31
C LEU A 139 -5.14 -16.55 1.55
N LEU A 140 -5.00 -15.37 2.15
CA LEU A 140 -5.31 -14.10 1.49
C LEU A 140 -4.04 -13.44 0.95
N MET A 141 -3.95 -13.28 -0.38
CA MET A 141 -2.88 -12.55 -1.05
C MET A 141 -3.36 -11.16 -1.42
N VAL A 142 -2.89 -10.13 -0.71
CA VAL A 142 -3.20 -8.73 -1.07
C VAL A 142 -2.09 -8.18 -1.96
N VAL A 143 -2.46 -7.74 -3.15
CA VAL A 143 -1.52 -7.24 -4.16
C VAL A 143 -1.62 -5.74 -4.28
N GLY A 144 -0.54 -5.03 -3.90
CA GLY A 144 -0.39 -3.59 -4.13
C GLY A 144 0.39 -3.28 -5.41
N ARG A 145 0.50 -2.00 -5.77
CA ARG A 145 1.39 -1.57 -6.87
C ARG A 145 2.87 -1.71 -6.50
N GLY A 146 3.20 -1.40 -5.25
CA GLY A 146 4.57 -1.27 -4.75
C GLY A 146 5.14 0.13 -4.95
N SER A 147 6.09 0.53 -4.11
CA SER A 147 6.68 1.86 -4.14
C SER A 147 8.16 1.81 -3.76
N SER A 148 8.94 2.78 -4.23
CA SER A 148 10.26 3.07 -3.67
C SER A 148 10.17 3.81 -2.32
N ASP A 149 8.96 4.24 -1.94
CA ASP A 149 8.66 4.80 -0.63
C ASP A 149 8.19 3.69 0.32
N PRO A 150 8.97 3.38 1.38
CA PRO A 150 8.63 2.29 2.31
C PRO A 150 7.37 2.57 3.13
N ASP A 151 6.98 3.83 3.32
CA ASP A 151 5.74 4.19 4.03
C ASP A 151 4.51 3.68 3.27
N ALA A 152 4.49 3.83 1.94
CA ALA A 152 3.43 3.28 1.09
C ALA A 152 3.38 1.74 1.13
N ASN A 153 4.54 1.08 1.13
CA ASN A 153 4.63 -0.38 1.23
C ASN A 153 4.16 -0.87 2.60
N SER A 154 4.52 -0.18 3.69
CA SER A 154 4.07 -0.48 5.04
C SER A 154 2.55 -0.39 5.18
N ASN A 155 1.92 0.57 4.48
CA ASN A 155 0.48 0.73 4.45
C ASN A 155 -0.20 -0.41 3.68
N ALA A 156 0.39 -0.90 2.58
CA ALA A 156 -0.11 -2.10 1.90
C ALA A 156 -0.09 -3.33 2.82
N SER A 157 1.02 -3.56 3.53
CA SER A 157 1.13 -4.63 4.53
C SER A 157 0.12 -4.46 5.67
N LYS A 158 -0.13 -3.22 6.12
CA LYS A 158 -1.14 -2.94 7.15
C LYS A 158 -2.56 -3.28 6.68
N VAL A 159 -2.92 -2.92 5.45
CA VAL A 159 -4.20 -3.31 4.83
C VAL A 159 -4.34 -4.83 4.82
N MET A 160 -3.29 -5.54 4.38
CA MET A 160 -3.30 -7.01 4.37
C MET A 160 -3.55 -7.58 5.76
N ARG A 161 -2.82 -7.13 6.80
CA ARG A 161 -3.00 -7.63 8.17
C ARG A 161 -4.41 -7.36 8.70
N MET A 162 -4.94 -6.16 8.47
CA MET A 162 -6.30 -5.81 8.90
C MET A 162 -7.36 -6.68 8.22
N LEU A 163 -7.19 -7.01 6.94
CA LEU A 163 -8.12 -7.87 6.21
C LEU A 163 -7.97 -9.34 6.62
N TRP A 164 -6.75 -9.85 6.67
CA TRP A 164 -6.48 -11.24 7.06
C TRP A 164 -7.02 -11.53 8.46
N GLU A 165 -6.52 -10.82 9.47
CA GLU A 165 -6.89 -11.06 10.87
C GLU A 165 -8.37 -10.75 11.11
N GLY A 166 -8.87 -9.68 10.50
CA GLY A 166 -10.26 -9.25 10.65
C GLY A 166 -11.27 -10.19 10.01
N MET A 167 -10.88 -10.91 8.95
CA MET A 167 -11.78 -11.84 8.24
C MET A 167 -11.59 -13.31 8.64
N GLY A 168 -10.52 -13.64 9.36
CA GLY A 168 -10.25 -14.98 9.88
C GLY A 168 -9.63 -15.94 8.87
N PHE A 169 -8.83 -15.44 7.91
CA PHE A 169 -8.06 -16.34 7.04
C PHE A 169 -6.96 -17.08 7.83
N GLY A 170 -6.50 -18.22 7.33
CA GLY A 170 -5.42 -18.97 7.98
C GLY A 170 -4.08 -18.25 7.87
N TRP A 171 -3.86 -17.56 6.75
CA TRP A 171 -2.68 -16.74 6.52
C TRP A 171 -2.95 -15.56 5.58
N GLY A 172 -2.06 -14.58 5.60
CA GLY A 172 -2.08 -13.46 4.69
C GLY A 172 -0.68 -13.04 4.24
N GLU A 173 -0.51 -12.77 2.95
CA GLU A 173 0.73 -12.24 2.36
C GLU A 173 0.47 -10.99 1.54
N THR A 174 1.49 -10.13 1.47
CA THR A 174 1.49 -8.93 0.61
C THR A 174 2.45 -9.12 -0.53
N CYS A 175 1.99 -8.89 -1.76
CA CYS A 175 2.81 -8.87 -2.97
C CYS A 175 2.60 -7.57 -3.75
N TYR A 176 3.44 -7.36 -4.76
CA TYR A 176 3.46 -6.14 -5.54
C TYR A 176 3.51 -6.41 -7.04
N SER A 177 2.91 -5.51 -7.82
CA SER A 177 2.82 -5.67 -9.28
C SER A 177 4.10 -5.30 -10.06
N GLY A 178 5.09 -4.63 -9.46
CA GLY A 178 6.33 -4.33 -10.19
C GLY A 178 7.45 -3.53 -9.51
N VAL A 179 7.17 -2.63 -8.55
CA VAL A 179 8.21 -1.67 -8.07
C VAL A 179 9.05 -2.18 -6.90
N THR A 180 8.47 -3.05 -6.08
CA THR A 180 9.15 -3.61 -4.91
C THR A 180 8.82 -5.10 -4.79
N PHE A 181 9.52 -5.80 -3.91
CA PHE A 181 9.43 -7.25 -3.74
C PHE A 181 8.64 -7.60 -2.46
N PRO A 182 7.91 -8.74 -2.41
CA PRO A 182 7.75 -9.78 -3.42
C PRO A 182 6.86 -9.40 -4.61
N LEU A 183 7.25 -9.82 -5.81
CA LEU A 183 6.40 -9.72 -7.00
C LEU A 183 5.33 -10.82 -6.98
N VAL A 184 4.23 -10.61 -7.72
CA VAL A 184 3.06 -11.50 -7.76
C VAL A 184 3.44 -12.97 -8.00
N GLU A 185 4.16 -13.25 -9.08
CA GLU A 185 4.48 -14.65 -9.44
C GLU A 185 5.41 -15.33 -8.41
N PRO A 186 6.57 -14.75 -8.01
CA PRO A 186 7.38 -15.31 -6.92
C PRO A 186 6.61 -15.47 -5.60
N GLY A 187 5.76 -14.50 -5.26
CA GLY A 187 4.98 -14.51 -4.02
C GLY A 187 3.89 -15.58 -4.01
N LEU A 188 3.15 -15.75 -5.11
CA LEU A 188 2.19 -16.85 -5.24
C LEU A 188 2.90 -18.21 -5.29
N THR A 189 4.06 -18.30 -5.95
CA THR A 189 4.89 -19.53 -5.95
C THR A 189 5.40 -19.88 -4.55
N HIS A 190 5.69 -18.87 -3.72
CA HIS A 190 6.02 -19.06 -2.31
C HIS A 190 4.79 -19.52 -1.51
N ALA A 191 3.67 -18.80 -1.64
CA ALA A 191 2.43 -19.11 -0.95
C ALA A 191 1.90 -20.54 -1.26
N ALA A 192 2.10 -21.03 -2.49
CA ALA A 192 1.73 -22.39 -2.88
C ALA A 192 2.44 -23.48 -2.06
N LYS A 193 3.60 -23.19 -1.47
CA LYS A 193 4.36 -24.13 -0.63
C LYS A 193 3.87 -24.22 0.81
N LEU A 194 2.95 -23.34 1.23
CA LEU A 194 2.50 -23.22 2.62
C LEU A 194 1.36 -24.19 2.99
N GLY A 195 0.80 -24.93 2.02
CA GLY A 195 -0.17 -26.00 2.27
C GLY A 195 -1.63 -25.55 2.40
N TYR A 196 -1.97 -24.31 2.05
CA TYR A 196 -3.36 -23.83 2.01
C TYR A 196 -4.10 -24.41 0.81
N LYS A 197 -5.37 -24.76 1.00
CA LYS A 197 -6.22 -25.38 -0.04
C LYS A 197 -6.70 -24.35 -1.08
N ARG A 198 -6.77 -23.09 -0.67
CA ARG A 198 -7.21 -21.97 -1.50
C ARG A 198 -6.36 -20.73 -1.26
N ILE A 199 -6.11 -19.98 -2.32
CA ILE A 199 -5.48 -18.67 -2.29
C ILE A 199 -6.43 -17.67 -2.93
N ILE A 200 -6.90 -16.68 -2.15
CA ILE A 200 -7.65 -15.53 -2.69
C ILE A 200 -6.64 -14.44 -3.07
N VAL A 201 -6.59 -14.07 -4.35
CA VAL A 201 -5.74 -12.99 -4.86
C VAL A 201 -6.58 -11.72 -5.00
N PHE A 202 -6.30 -10.73 -4.17
CA PHE A 202 -7.03 -9.46 -4.13
C PHE A 202 -6.13 -8.28 -4.52
N PRO A 203 -6.35 -7.68 -5.71
CA PRO A 203 -5.67 -6.45 -6.10
C PRO A 203 -6.24 -5.25 -5.32
N TYR A 204 -5.42 -4.64 -4.45
CA TYR A 204 -5.77 -3.40 -3.77
C TYR A 204 -5.53 -2.19 -4.69
N PHE A 205 -6.42 -2.04 -5.66
CA PHE A 205 -6.38 -1.01 -6.71
C PHE A 205 -7.75 -0.33 -6.83
N LEU A 206 -7.75 0.96 -7.18
CA LEU A 206 -8.99 1.71 -7.42
C LEU A 206 -9.60 1.40 -8.79
N PHE A 207 -8.79 1.08 -9.79
CA PHE A 207 -9.25 0.94 -11.17
C PHE A 207 -8.61 -0.28 -11.84
N THR A 208 -9.23 -0.71 -12.93
CA THR A 208 -8.68 -1.70 -13.84
C THR A 208 -7.41 -1.18 -14.54
N GLY A 209 -6.86 -2.01 -15.40
CA GLY A 209 -5.81 -1.65 -16.34
C GLY A 209 -4.78 -2.74 -16.50
N VAL A 210 -3.68 -2.38 -17.16
CA VAL A 210 -2.57 -3.30 -17.46
C VAL A 210 -2.06 -4.01 -16.20
N LEU A 211 -2.01 -3.33 -15.05
CA LEU A 211 -1.49 -3.91 -13.81
C LEU A 211 -2.42 -4.98 -13.23
N VAL A 212 -3.72 -4.70 -13.09
CA VAL A 212 -4.69 -5.68 -12.58
C VAL A 212 -4.74 -6.91 -13.50
N LYS A 213 -4.75 -6.70 -14.81
CA LYS A 213 -4.69 -7.80 -15.79
C LYS A 213 -3.46 -8.67 -15.62
N ARG A 214 -2.30 -8.05 -15.43
CA ARG A 214 -1.03 -8.75 -15.22
C ARG A 214 -1.05 -9.57 -13.93
N ILE A 215 -1.63 -9.04 -12.85
CA ILE A 215 -1.79 -9.78 -11.59
C ILE A 215 -2.58 -11.07 -11.85
N TYR A 216 -3.68 -10.97 -12.58
CA TYR A 216 -4.50 -12.14 -12.93
C TYR A 216 -3.80 -13.11 -13.88
N SER A 217 -3.04 -12.62 -14.87
CA SER A 217 -2.24 -13.47 -15.76
C SER A 217 -1.22 -14.30 -14.96
N TYR A 218 -0.44 -13.66 -14.09
CA TYR A 218 0.51 -14.37 -13.24
C TYR A 218 -0.18 -15.33 -12.27
N THR A 219 -1.39 -14.98 -11.81
CA THR A 219 -2.19 -15.89 -10.99
C THR A 219 -2.56 -17.15 -11.77
N ASP A 220 -3.00 -17.01 -13.02
CA ASP A 220 -3.35 -18.14 -13.90
C ASP A 220 -2.12 -19.01 -14.23
N GLU A 221 -0.96 -18.40 -14.46
CA GLU A 221 0.31 -19.10 -14.70
C GLU A 221 0.81 -19.90 -13.48
N VAL A 222 0.63 -19.39 -12.27
CA VAL A 222 0.96 -20.13 -11.04
C VAL A 222 -0.08 -21.21 -10.78
N ALA A 223 -1.37 -20.92 -10.99
CA ALA A 223 -2.44 -21.90 -10.84
C ALA A 223 -2.26 -23.11 -11.76
N ALA A 224 -1.81 -22.91 -13.00
CA ALA A 224 -1.49 -23.99 -13.92
C ALA A 224 -0.38 -24.94 -13.44
N ARG A 225 0.54 -24.44 -12.59
CA ARG A 225 1.62 -25.22 -11.98
C ARG A 225 1.21 -25.94 -10.69
N HIS A 226 0.08 -25.54 -10.10
CA HIS A 226 -0.41 -26.00 -8.80
C HIS A 226 -1.91 -26.36 -8.87
N PRO A 227 -2.30 -27.36 -9.68
CA PRO A 227 -3.71 -27.72 -9.89
C PRO A 227 -4.41 -28.22 -8.62
N GLU A 228 -3.67 -28.58 -7.57
CA GLU A 228 -4.17 -28.97 -6.27
C GLU A 228 -4.69 -27.80 -5.40
N ILE A 229 -4.34 -26.55 -5.75
CA ILE A 229 -4.72 -25.34 -5.01
C ILE A 229 -5.77 -24.55 -5.79
N GLN A 230 -6.80 -24.07 -5.11
CA GLN A 230 -7.79 -23.17 -5.71
C GLN A 230 -7.27 -21.73 -5.70
N PHE A 231 -6.90 -21.18 -6.86
CA PHE A 231 -6.58 -19.76 -6.99
C PHE A 231 -7.82 -18.97 -7.41
N VAL A 232 -8.27 -18.06 -6.54
CA VAL A 232 -9.49 -17.27 -6.74
C VAL A 232 -9.11 -15.80 -6.92
N LYS A 233 -9.52 -15.21 -8.04
CA LYS A 233 -9.25 -13.81 -8.37
C LYS A 233 -10.40 -12.94 -7.84
N ALA A 234 -10.15 -12.20 -6.75
CA ALA A 234 -11.12 -11.25 -6.22
C ALA A 234 -11.10 -9.94 -7.03
N SER A 235 -12.27 -9.31 -7.18
CA SER A 235 -12.37 -8.00 -7.84
C SER A 235 -11.65 -6.91 -7.01
N TYR A 236 -11.14 -5.88 -7.68
CA TYR A 236 -10.51 -4.72 -7.05
C TYR A 236 -11.57 -3.75 -6.47
N LEU A 237 -11.14 -2.63 -5.88
CA LEU A 237 -12.04 -1.73 -5.14
C LEU A 237 -13.12 -1.11 -6.05
N ASN A 238 -12.70 -0.56 -7.20
CA ASN A 238 -13.58 0.11 -8.17
C ASN A 238 -14.46 1.20 -7.53
N ASP A 239 -15.67 1.39 -8.05
CA ASP A 239 -16.72 2.32 -7.66
C ASP A 239 -17.47 1.95 -6.37
N HIS A 240 -16.86 1.14 -5.50
CA HIS A 240 -17.50 0.70 -4.26
C HIS A 240 -18.03 1.90 -3.45
N PRO A 241 -19.28 1.89 -2.95
CA PRO A 241 -19.87 3.06 -2.28
C PRO A 241 -19.01 3.64 -1.15
N LEU A 242 -18.40 2.77 -0.33
CA LEU A 242 -17.48 3.18 0.74
C LEU A 242 -16.17 3.83 0.25
N VAL A 243 -15.69 3.50 -0.95
CA VAL A 243 -14.54 4.19 -1.57
C VAL A 243 -14.96 5.61 -1.94
N LEU A 244 -16.12 5.74 -2.56
CA LEU A 244 -16.69 7.02 -2.92
C LEU A 244 -17.00 7.89 -1.68
N ASP A 245 -17.38 7.29 -0.56
CA ASP A 245 -17.54 7.98 0.72
C ASP A 245 -16.20 8.43 1.31
N ALA A 246 -15.13 7.63 1.16
CA ALA A 246 -13.79 8.04 1.57
C ALA A 246 -13.29 9.26 0.77
N PHE A 247 -13.61 9.33 -0.53
CA PHE A 247 -13.37 10.55 -1.33
C PHE A 247 -14.14 11.76 -0.80
N GLN A 248 -15.39 11.59 -0.39
CA GLN A 248 -16.18 12.67 0.21
C GLN A 248 -15.57 13.15 1.55
N ASP A 249 -15.04 12.23 2.36
CA ASP A 249 -14.35 12.61 3.59
C ASP A 249 -13.09 13.42 3.30
N ARG A 250 -12.34 13.09 2.24
CA ARG A 250 -11.19 13.91 1.82
C ARG A 250 -11.60 15.34 1.45
N VAL A 251 -12.72 15.52 0.75
CA VAL A 251 -13.27 16.86 0.49
C VAL A 251 -13.55 17.59 1.79
N LYS A 252 -14.23 16.93 2.73
CA LYS A 252 -14.58 17.52 4.04
C LYS A 252 -13.35 17.86 4.88
N GLU A 253 -12.35 17.00 4.92
CA GLU A 253 -11.10 17.24 5.65
C GLU A 253 -10.37 18.49 5.15
N ILE A 254 -10.39 18.77 3.84
CA ILE A 254 -9.81 19.99 3.28
C ILE A 254 -10.58 21.23 3.74
N ILE A 255 -11.92 21.15 3.79
CA ILE A 255 -12.78 22.24 4.26
C ILE A 255 -12.51 22.54 5.73
N ASP A 256 -12.47 21.48 6.55
CA ASP A 256 -12.30 21.55 8.01
C ASP A 256 -10.85 21.87 8.43
N GLY A 257 -9.90 21.92 7.48
CA GLY A 257 -8.48 22.13 7.76
C GLY A 257 -7.79 20.94 8.43
N ALA A 258 -8.41 19.76 8.37
CA ALA A 258 -7.94 18.51 8.97
C ALA A 258 -7.17 17.62 7.98
N ALA A 259 -6.90 18.10 6.76
CA ALA A 259 -6.10 17.40 5.76
C ALA A 259 -4.61 17.36 6.14
N VAL A 260 -4.28 16.57 7.17
CA VAL A 260 -2.90 16.38 7.63
C VAL A 260 -2.31 15.21 6.85
N MET A 261 -1.42 15.51 5.90
CA MET A 261 -0.53 14.50 5.32
C MET A 261 0.32 13.87 6.42
N ASN A 262 0.70 12.61 6.27
CA ASN A 262 1.55 11.88 7.23
C ASN A 262 3.03 12.34 7.22
N CYS A 263 3.27 13.65 7.35
CA CYS A 263 4.58 14.25 7.21
C CYS A 263 5.62 13.75 8.23
N GLN A 264 5.19 13.17 9.35
CA GLN A 264 6.08 12.62 10.38
C GLN A 264 6.86 11.39 9.90
N MET A 265 6.34 10.65 8.91
CA MET A 265 7.02 9.51 8.28
C MET A 265 7.38 9.80 6.82
N CYS A 266 7.37 11.08 6.43
CA CYS A 266 7.72 11.47 5.08
C CYS A 266 9.24 11.55 4.95
N LYS A 267 9.84 10.66 4.15
CA LYS A 267 11.29 10.61 3.90
C LYS A 267 11.91 11.91 3.37
N TYR A 268 11.09 12.82 2.83
CA TYR A 268 11.54 14.13 2.36
C TYR A 268 11.62 15.19 3.48
N ARG A 269 11.00 14.94 4.64
CA ARG A 269 10.88 15.91 5.74
C ARG A 269 11.54 15.44 7.03
N GLU A 270 11.58 14.14 7.27
CA GLU A 270 12.10 13.53 8.48
C GLU A 270 13.05 12.38 8.13
N GLN A 271 13.97 12.04 9.05
CA GLN A 271 14.90 10.95 8.82
C GLN A 271 14.20 9.59 8.88
N VAL A 272 14.05 8.97 7.72
CA VAL A 272 13.68 7.55 7.58
C VAL A 272 14.96 6.76 7.33
N LEU A 273 15.18 5.70 8.10
CA LEU A 273 16.38 4.85 7.99
C LEU A 273 16.57 4.34 6.56
N GLY A 274 17.76 4.60 5.99
CA GLY A 274 18.10 4.22 4.61
C GLY A 274 17.67 5.22 3.54
N PHE A 275 17.04 6.33 3.93
CA PHE A 275 16.61 7.43 3.05
C PHE A 275 17.13 8.80 3.53
N GLU A 276 18.26 8.82 4.25
CA GLU A 276 18.87 10.05 4.80
C GLU A 276 19.15 11.11 3.71
N ALA A 277 19.48 10.66 2.49
CA ALA A 277 19.78 11.54 1.35
C ALA A 277 18.54 12.22 0.75
N ASP A 278 17.34 11.77 1.09
CA ASP A 278 16.09 12.31 0.56
C ASP A 278 15.57 13.51 1.39
N ILE A 279 16.10 13.72 2.60
CA ILE A 279 15.68 14.80 3.49
C ILE A 279 16.02 16.16 2.87
N GLY A 280 15.01 17.02 2.74
CA GLY A 280 15.17 18.38 2.23
C GLY A 280 15.34 18.48 0.71
N GLN A 281 15.19 17.37 -0.03
CA GLN A 281 15.19 17.42 -1.50
C GLN A 281 14.05 18.31 -2.03
N PRO A 282 14.28 19.09 -3.11
CA PRO A 282 13.23 19.89 -3.72
C PRO A 282 12.11 19.02 -4.27
N GLN A 283 10.88 19.54 -4.25
CA GLN A 283 9.77 18.89 -4.94
C GLN A 283 9.93 19.03 -6.45
N GLU A 284 10.22 17.93 -7.11
CA GLU A 284 10.33 17.85 -8.56
C GLU A 284 9.25 16.93 -9.13
N SER A 285 8.67 17.32 -10.25
CA SER A 285 7.75 16.46 -11.00
C SER A 285 8.54 15.68 -12.04
N HIS A 286 8.58 14.36 -11.90
CA HIS A 286 9.29 13.50 -12.83
C HIS A 286 8.47 13.16 -14.08
N HIS A 287 7.18 13.53 -14.09
CA HIS A 287 6.20 13.05 -15.06
C HIS A 287 5.80 14.08 -16.13
N HIS A 288 6.39 15.27 -16.14
CA HIS A 288 6.10 16.31 -17.14
C HIS A 288 6.30 15.84 -18.59
N HIS A 289 7.27 14.96 -18.84
CA HIS A 289 7.61 14.48 -20.18
C HIS A 289 6.54 13.55 -20.80
N VAL A 290 5.57 13.08 -20.01
CA VAL A 290 4.48 12.19 -20.43
C VAL A 290 3.09 12.78 -20.15
N GLU A 291 3.01 14.06 -19.81
CA GLU A 291 1.75 14.78 -19.59
C GLU A 291 0.97 14.92 -20.91
N GLY A 292 -0.29 14.48 -20.93
CA GLY A 292 -1.21 14.70 -22.05
C GLY A 292 -0.87 13.97 -23.37
N ILE A 293 0.10 13.06 -23.39
CA ILE A 293 0.58 12.38 -24.61
C ILE A 293 -0.45 11.45 -25.29
N GLY A 294 -1.61 11.22 -24.65
CA GLY A 294 -2.67 10.35 -25.12
C GLY A 294 -2.63 8.95 -24.50
N GLY A 295 -3.82 8.39 -24.25
CA GLY A 295 -3.97 6.98 -23.88
C GLY A 295 -3.69 6.06 -25.08
N GLY A 296 -4.01 4.77 -24.96
CA GLY A 296 -3.91 3.83 -26.08
C GLY A 296 -4.61 4.37 -27.35
N LEU A 297 -4.10 3.99 -28.53
CA LEU A 297 -4.61 4.42 -29.85
C LEU A 297 -6.14 4.38 -29.91
N GLU A 298 -6.76 5.40 -30.54
CA GLU A 298 -8.23 5.52 -30.67
C GLU A 298 -8.87 4.27 -31.30
N ASN A 299 -8.13 3.55 -32.15
CA ASN A 299 -8.55 2.29 -32.79
C ASN A 299 -7.70 1.08 -32.35
N CYS A 300 -7.24 1.06 -31.10
CA CYS A 300 -6.52 -0.11 -30.57
C CYS A 300 -7.39 -1.38 -30.69
N PRO A 301 -6.84 -2.53 -31.16
CA PRO A 301 -7.55 -3.82 -31.16
C PRO A 301 -8.08 -4.21 -29.76
N CYS A 302 -7.42 -3.70 -28.72
CA CYS A 302 -7.83 -3.83 -27.33
C CYS A 302 -9.13 -3.08 -26.95
N LYS A 303 -9.76 -2.31 -27.85
CA LYS A 303 -11.01 -1.55 -27.65
C LYS A 303 -11.04 -0.71 -26.35
N GLY A 304 -9.92 -0.10 -26.02
CA GLY A 304 -9.74 0.72 -24.81
C GLY A 304 -9.30 -0.07 -23.57
N ASP A 305 -9.35 -1.40 -23.63
CA ASP A 305 -8.92 -2.29 -22.55
C ASP A 305 -7.45 -2.72 -22.69
N CYS A 306 -6.56 -1.73 -22.76
CA CYS A 306 -5.14 -1.95 -22.97
C CYS A 306 -4.56 -2.97 -21.96
N ASP A 307 -4.01 -4.05 -22.48
CA ASP A 307 -3.21 -5.09 -21.80
C ASP A 307 -1.71 -4.98 -22.14
N ALA A 308 -1.36 -3.99 -22.97
CA ALA A 308 -0.01 -3.74 -23.49
C ALA A 308 0.56 -4.86 -24.40
N SER A 309 -0.29 -5.73 -24.95
CA SER A 309 0.08 -6.74 -25.96
C SER A 309 0.73 -6.16 -27.21
N CYS A 310 0.37 -4.94 -27.62
CA CYS A 310 1.03 -4.21 -28.72
C CYS A 310 2.49 -3.82 -28.45
N ARG A 311 3.05 -4.16 -27.28
CA ARG A 311 4.49 -4.10 -27.03
C ARG A 311 5.24 -5.33 -27.57
N ASP A 312 4.51 -6.30 -28.10
CA ASP A 312 5.07 -7.38 -28.89
C ASP A 312 5.08 -6.97 -30.38
N PRO A 313 6.26 -6.94 -31.04
CA PRO A 313 6.37 -6.70 -32.47
C PRO A 313 5.52 -7.65 -33.32
N GLU A 314 5.39 -8.92 -32.92
CA GLU A 314 4.59 -9.91 -33.65
C GLU A 314 3.10 -9.64 -33.54
N PHE A 315 2.62 -9.21 -32.36
CA PHE A 315 1.23 -8.76 -32.20
C PHE A 315 0.91 -7.58 -33.13
N CYS A 316 1.80 -6.59 -33.21
CA CYS A 316 1.61 -5.43 -34.09
C CYS A 316 1.54 -5.82 -35.56
N LYS A 317 2.39 -6.75 -35.97
CA LYS A 317 2.43 -7.29 -37.34
C LYS A 317 1.17 -8.06 -37.68
N GLU A 318 0.68 -8.92 -36.78
CA GLU A 318 -0.57 -9.67 -36.96
C GLU A 318 -1.79 -8.76 -37.12
N HIS A 319 -1.82 -7.65 -36.38
CA HIS A 319 -2.96 -6.74 -36.34
C HIS A 319 -2.82 -5.51 -37.26
N GLY A 320 -1.80 -5.47 -38.12
CA GLY A 320 -1.58 -4.38 -39.07
C GLY A 320 -1.32 -3.02 -38.40
N LEU A 321 -0.76 -3.02 -37.19
CA LEU A 321 -0.47 -1.81 -36.42
C LEU A 321 0.94 -1.29 -36.74
N PRO A 322 1.14 0.05 -36.79
CA PRO A 322 2.48 0.61 -36.91
C PRO A 322 3.27 0.39 -35.61
N TRP A 323 4.48 -0.18 -35.72
CA TRP A 323 5.42 -0.23 -34.60
C TRP A 323 5.96 1.18 -34.33
N THR A 324 5.82 1.68 -33.10
CA THR A 324 6.23 3.04 -32.74
C THR A 324 7.14 3.04 -31.50
N PRO A 325 7.90 4.11 -31.25
CA PRO A 325 8.71 4.27 -30.04
C PRO A 325 7.92 4.19 -28.72
N VAL A 326 6.59 4.30 -28.73
CA VAL A 326 5.73 4.13 -27.54
C VAL A 326 5.54 2.63 -27.19
N HIS A 327 5.74 1.75 -28.17
CA HIS A 327 5.71 0.28 -28.08
C HIS A 327 7.09 -0.32 -27.79
N SER A 328 8.14 0.35 -28.26
CA SER A 328 9.53 0.07 -27.89
C SER A 328 9.80 0.57 -26.47
N HIS A 329 9.69 -0.31 -25.49
CA HIS A 329 10.66 -0.23 -24.41
C HIS A 329 11.87 -0.96 -24.98
N ALA A 330 12.97 -0.25 -25.13
CA ALA A 330 14.27 -0.87 -25.35
C ALA A 330 14.38 -2.09 -24.43
N GLU A 331 15.03 -3.14 -24.93
CA GLU A 331 15.17 -4.43 -24.26
C GLU A 331 15.25 -4.28 -22.74
N PRO A 332 14.59 -5.15 -21.96
CA PRO A 332 14.71 -5.11 -20.52
C PRO A 332 16.19 -5.21 -20.19
N HIS A 333 16.85 -4.08 -19.96
CA HIS A 333 18.05 -4.08 -19.18
C HIS A 333 17.66 -4.77 -17.89
N ASP A 334 18.52 -5.68 -17.43
CA ASP A 334 18.34 -6.36 -16.15
C ASP A 334 17.84 -5.33 -15.15
N LEU A 335 16.65 -5.58 -14.60
CA LEU A 335 16.11 -4.75 -13.54
C LEU A 335 17.07 -4.94 -12.37
N GLU A 336 18.07 -4.07 -12.27
CA GLU A 336 18.82 -3.96 -11.04
C GLU A 336 17.78 -3.72 -9.94
N PRO A 337 17.76 -4.57 -8.90
CA PRO A 337 16.79 -4.41 -7.85
C PRO A 337 16.95 -3.00 -7.30
N ALA A 338 15.83 -2.32 -7.03
CA ALA A 338 15.85 -0.96 -6.48
C ALA A 338 16.68 -0.86 -5.18
N PHE A 339 16.97 -2.01 -4.56
CA PHE A 339 17.93 -2.22 -3.49
C PHE A 339 18.70 -3.53 -3.73
N ASP A 340 20.04 -3.47 -3.73
CA ASP A 340 20.89 -4.64 -3.63
C ASP A 340 20.74 -5.25 -2.23
N TYR A 341 19.88 -6.26 -2.09
CA TYR A 341 19.77 -7.10 -0.89
C TYR A 341 20.79 -8.26 -0.91
N GLY A 342 21.94 -8.09 -1.56
CA GLY A 342 23.12 -8.90 -1.31
C GLY A 342 23.37 -9.00 0.20
N ALA A 343 23.78 -10.19 0.65
CA ALA A 343 23.87 -10.56 2.06
C ALA A 343 24.38 -9.39 2.92
N SER A 344 23.46 -8.81 3.71
CA SER A 344 23.75 -7.71 4.62
C SER A 344 24.67 -8.22 5.71
N THR A 345 25.97 -8.16 5.43
CA THR A 345 27.03 -8.15 6.42
C THR A 345 27.81 -6.88 6.18
N THR A 346 27.18 -5.74 6.49
CA THR A 346 27.74 -4.42 6.87
C THR A 346 26.91 -3.27 6.27
N LEU A 347 26.60 -2.29 7.13
CA LEU A 347 26.06 -0.98 6.76
C LEU A 347 26.92 -0.33 5.66
N GLY A 348 26.31 0.13 4.57
CA GLY A 348 26.97 1.15 3.73
C GLY A 348 26.58 1.21 2.26
N GLY A 349 25.34 1.60 1.94
CA GLY A 349 25.08 2.27 0.67
C GLY A 349 25.71 3.67 0.66
N LYS A 350 26.32 4.07 -0.46
CA LYS A 350 26.98 5.38 -0.77
C LYS A 350 28.41 5.67 -0.25
N TYR A 351 29.10 4.76 0.45
CA TYR A 351 30.53 4.93 0.81
C TYR A 351 31.48 3.92 0.13
N GLY A 352 31.16 3.48 -1.08
CA GLY A 352 31.94 2.52 -1.88
C GLY A 352 33.29 3.02 -2.42
N HIS A 353 33.98 3.93 -1.72
CA HIS A 353 35.34 4.37 -2.06
C HIS A 353 36.39 3.96 -1.01
N LEU A 354 36.18 2.85 -0.29
CA LEU A 354 37.18 2.26 0.61
C LEU A 354 37.49 0.79 0.29
N MET A 355 37.38 0.38 -0.97
CA MET A 355 37.74 -0.99 -1.39
C MET A 355 39.26 -1.25 -1.45
N ASN A 356 40.12 -0.29 -1.08
CA ASN A 356 41.59 -0.48 -1.07
C ASN A 356 42.35 0.37 -0.03
N ALA A 357 41.68 0.92 0.98
CA ALA A 357 42.39 1.59 2.07
C ALA A 357 42.71 0.56 3.15
N ALA A 358 44.00 0.35 3.43
CA ALA A 358 44.39 -0.37 4.64
C ALA A 358 43.79 0.38 5.85
N PRO A 359 43.23 -0.33 6.85
CA PRO A 359 42.75 0.31 8.07
C PRO A 359 43.88 1.14 8.68
N ASP A 360 43.57 2.34 9.15
CA ASP A 360 44.56 3.13 9.88
C ASP A 360 44.88 2.44 11.22
N ALA A 361 46.02 2.83 11.80
CA ALA A 361 46.52 2.21 13.03
C ALA A 361 45.57 2.37 14.23
N GLU A 362 44.67 3.36 14.20
CA GLU A 362 43.65 3.52 15.25
C GLU A 362 42.54 2.47 15.10
N LEU A 363 42.06 2.23 13.88
CA LEU A 363 41.04 1.22 13.62
C LEU A 363 41.58 -0.21 13.85
N GLU A 364 42.83 -0.48 13.48
CA GLU A 364 43.50 -1.76 13.77
C GLU A 364 43.67 -1.99 15.28
N ALA A 365 43.94 -0.94 16.06
CA ALA A 365 44.06 -1.04 17.51
C ALA A 365 42.70 -1.33 18.18
N VAL A 366 41.60 -0.79 17.64
CA VAL A 366 40.24 -1.05 18.14
C VAL A 366 39.79 -2.48 17.81
N MET A 367 40.07 -2.96 16.60
CA MET A 367 39.71 -4.32 16.18
C MET A 367 40.49 -5.41 16.91
N ASN A 368 41.74 -5.11 17.30
CA ASN A 368 42.61 -6.04 18.04
C ASN A 368 42.54 -5.86 19.56
N ALA A 369 41.70 -4.95 20.07
CA ALA A 369 41.50 -4.81 21.50
C ALA A 369 40.75 -6.05 22.03
N PRO A 370 41.27 -6.75 23.05
CA PRO A 370 40.58 -7.91 23.62
C PRO A 370 39.24 -7.47 24.21
N SER A 371 38.15 -8.16 23.82
CA SER A 371 36.82 -7.94 24.39
C SER A 371 36.93 -8.05 25.91
N SER A 372 36.58 -7.02 26.65
CA SER A 372 36.64 -7.04 28.11
C SER A 372 35.63 -8.06 28.63
N GLY A 373 36.08 -9.30 28.84
CA GLY A 373 35.36 -10.39 29.48
C GLY A 373 35.21 -10.15 30.97
N LYS A 374 34.44 -9.12 31.34
CA LYS A 374 33.96 -8.94 32.71
C LYS A 374 32.57 -9.56 32.82
N PRO A 375 32.34 -10.54 33.72
CA PRO A 375 30.99 -10.96 34.05
C PRO A 375 30.29 -9.79 34.72
N HIS A 376 29.16 -9.36 34.18
CA HIS A 376 28.29 -8.38 34.83
C HIS A 376 27.67 -9.01 36.08
N LEU A 377 28.31 -8.80 37.22
CA LEU A 377 27.67 -8.83 38.54
C LEU A 377 26.67 -7.67 38.57
N HIS A 378 25.39 -8.00 38.61
CA HIS A 378 24.33 -7.02 38.83
C HIS A 378 24.34 -6.67 40.33
N GLU A 379 24.85 -5.49 40.70
CA GLU A 379 24.68 -4.99 42.06
C GLU A 379 23.23 -4.51 42.25
N HIS A 380 22.51 -5.14 43.18
CA HIS A 380 21.20 -4.67 43.60
C HIS A 380 21.36 -3.46 44.52
N GLY A 381 20.91 -2.29 44.07
CA GLY A 381 20.74 -1.13 44.94
C GLY A 381 19.67 -1.38 46.02
N PRO A 382 19.75 -0.73 47.19
CA PRO A 382 18.97 -1.07 48.40
C PRO A 382 17.45 -0.91 48.32
N ASN A 383 16.85 -0.59 47.16
CA ASN A 383 15.41 -0.36 46.98
C ASN A 383 14.77 -1.16 45.82
N CYS A 384 15.41 -2.25 45.36
CA CYS A 384 14.80 -3.18 44.41
C CYS A 384 13.74 -4.05 45.14
N GLY A 385 12.49 -3.59 45.14
CA GLY A 385 11.33 -4.23 45.79
C GLY A 385 10.81 -5.50 45.10
N CYS A 386 11.69 -6.47 44.83
CA CYS A 386 11.35 -7.74 44.21
C CYS A 386 11.67 -8.89 45.18
N GLY A 387 10.87 -9.01 46.24
CA GLY A 387 10.86 -10.22 47.07
C GLY A 387 9.95 -11.26 46.44
N HIS A 388 10.50 -12.42 46.08
CA HIS A 388 10.03 -13.75 46.50
C HIS A 388 10.85 -14.83 45.77
N HIS A 389 11.82 -15.39 46.50
CA HIS A 389 12.54 -16.62 46.14
C HIS A 389 11.65 -17.84 46.41
N HIS A 390 11.61 -18.78 45.47
CA HIS A 390 11.46 -20.20 45.79
C HIS A 390 12.53 -20.99 45.05
N ASP A 391 13.34 -21.66 45.86
CA ASP A 391 14.48 -22.48 45.51
C ASP A 391 14.05 -23.95 45.65
N HIS A 392 14.32 -24.77 44.63
CA HIS A 392 14.22 -26.23 44.75
C HIS A 392 15.38 -26.89 44.02
N GLY A 393 16.35 -27.34 44.82
CA GLY A 393 17.50 -28.11 44.39
C GLY A 393 17.17 -29.54 43.98
N HIS A 394 18.01 -30.06 43.10
CA HIS A 394 18.01 -31.45 42.63
C HIS A 394 18.57 -32.42 43.68
N GLY A 395 17.91 -33.56 43.83
CA GLY A 395 18.46 -34.76 44.47
C GLY A 395 18.00 -36.00 43.69
N ALA A 396 18.96 -36.79 43.22
CA ALA A 396 18.73 -38.11 42.63
C ALA A 396 18.39 -39.14 43.72
N HIS A 397 17.57 -40.16 43.39
CA HIS A 397 17.80 -41.59 43.67
C HIS A 397 16.54 -42.44 43.37
N ASP A 398 16.78 -43.47 42.55
CA ASP A 398 16.22 -44.84 42.52
C ASP A 398 14.71 -45.15 42.65
N HIS A 399 14.23 -45.79 41.58
CA HIS A 399 13.27 -46.90 41.46
C HIS A 399 12.18 -47.08 42.52
N HIS A 400 10.91 -46.89 42.13
CA HIS A 400 9.80 -47.81 42.42
C HIS A 400 8.65 -47.61 41.41
N GLU A 401 8.18 -48.71 40.82
CA GLU A 401 6.96 -48.76 40.01
C GLU A 401 5.73 -48.51 40.89
N HIS A 402 4.87 -47.57 40.49
CA HIS A 402 3.47 -47.54 40.89
C HIS A 402 2.59 -47.04 39.74
N ASP A 403 1.71 -47.93 39.29
CA ASP A 403 0.58 -47.67 38.42
C ASP A 403 -0.49 -46.86 39.16
N HIS A 404 -0.72 -45.63 38.72
CA HIS A 404 -1.89 -44.84 39.10
C HIS A 404 -2.40 -44.05 37.90
N GLY A 405 -3.51 -44.54 37.33
CA GLY A 405 -4.31 -43.80 36.37
C GLY A 405 -4.84 -42.50 36.98
N HIS A 406 -4.39 -41.38 36.43
CA HIS A 406 -5.01 -40.08 36.64
C HIS A 406 -5.44 -39.52 35.29
N GLY A 407 -6.74 -39.66 35.00
CA GLY A 407 -7.40 -38.84 33.99
C GLY A 407 -7.36 -37.39 34.47
N HIS A 408 -6.61 -36.55 33.77
CA HIS A 408 -6.68 -35.11 33.94
C HIS A 408 -7.69 -34.56 32.93
N PRO A 409 -8.91 -34.17 33.37
CA PRO A 409 -9.75 -33.29 32.58
C PRO A 409 -9.07 -31.92 32.54
N HIS A 410 -8.67 -31.47 31.35
CA HIS A 410 -8.28 -30.09 31.12
C HIS A 410 -9.53 -29.20 31.13
N ASP A 411 -9.98 -28.82 32.33
CA ASP A 411 -10.91 -27.71 32.50
C ASP A 411 -10.10 -26.45 32.84
N HIS A 412 -9.70 -25.73 31.80
CA HIS A 412 -9.14 -24.38 31.92
C HIS A 412 -10.18 -23.36 31.47
N GLY A 413 -11.30 -23.31 32.19
CA GLY A 413 -12.16 -22.13 32.23
C GLY A 413 -11.47 -20.99 32.98
N HIS A 414 -10.47 -20.36 32.36
CA HIS A 414 -10.01 -19.07 32.82
C HIS A 414 -10.94 -18.00 32.25
N ASP A 415 -12.00 -17.68 33.00
CA ASP A 415 -12.78 -16.46 32.80
C ASP A 415 -11.85 -15.25 33.03
N HIS A 416 -11.20 -14.81 31.95
CA HIS A 416 -10.52 -13.53 31.92
C HIS A 416 -11.58 -12.43 31.84
N HIS A 417 -12.19 -12.11 32.97
CA HIS A 417 -12.92 -10.86 33.12
C HIS A 417 -11.90 -9.71 32.99
N HIS A 418 -11.78 -9.16 31.78
CA HIS A 418 -11.11 -7.88 31.59
C HIS A 418 -11.91 -6.84 32.39
N ALA A 419 -11.31 -6.33 33.46
CA ALA A 419 -11.90 -5.22 34.20
C ALA A 419 -12.11 -4.06 33.22
N PRO A 420 -13.35 -3.59 33.00
CA PRO A 420 -13.57 -2.41 32.19
C PRO A 420 -12.75 -1.26 32.79
N TYR A 421 -12.11 -0.48 31.92
CA TYR A 421 -11.26 0.62 32.34
C TYR A 421 -12.04 1.54 33.31
N PRO A 422 -11.57 1.75 34.56
CA PRO A 422 -12.35 2.44 35.61
C PRO A 422 -12.76 3.87 35.27
N HIS A 423 -12.14 4.45 34.24
CA HIS A 423 -12.34 5.81 33.78
C HIS A 423 -12.76 5.86 32.30
N ALA A 424 -13.43 4.81 31.79
CA ALA A 424 -13.96 4.78 30.43
C ALA A 424 -14.86 5.99 30.12
N ASP A 425 -15.51 6.54 31.14
CA ASP A 425 -16.40 7.71 31.05
C ASP A 425 -15.71 9.05 31.36
N HIS A 426 -14.37 9.08 31.50
CA HIS A 426 -13.65 10.32 31.79
C HIS A 426 -13.84 11.34 30.65
N PRO A 427 -14.10 12.64 30.91
CA PRO A 427 -14.35 13.64 29.88
C PRO A 427 -13.20 13.81 28.87
N LEU A 428 -11.97 13.50 29.31
CA LEU A 428 -10.74 13.48 28.51
C LEU A 428 -10.22 12.06 28.23
N GLY A 429 -10.94 11.02 28.65
CA GLY A 429 -10.61 9.63 28.29
C GLY A 429 -10.86 9.41 26.78
N PRO A 430 -10.26 8.37 26.16
CA PRO A 430 -10.54 8.07 24.77
C PRO A 430 -12.03 7.74 24.62
N LYS A 431 -12.81 8.67 24.05
CA LYS A 431 -14.19 8.40 23.61
C LYS A 431 -14.12 7.43 22.44
N SER A 432 -14.13 6.13 22.74
CA SER A 432 -14.18 5.04 21.77
C SER A 432 -15.57 4.93 21.11
N MET A 433 -16.04 6.06 20.55
CA MET A 433 -17.29 6.25 19.81
C MET A 433 -18.57 5.93 20.60
N GLN A 434 -19.61 6.74 20.43
CA GLN A 434 -20.95 6.28 20.79
C GLN A 434 -21.31 5.15 19.81
N LYS A 435 -21.72 3.98 20.33
CA LYS A 435 -22.34 2.94 19.51
C LYS A 435 -23.48 3.59 18.72
N LYS A 436 -23.38 3.57 17.39
CA LYS A 436 -24.47 4.00 16.50
C LYS A 436 -25.62 3.01 16.56
#